data_AF-A0A2N6TGE3-F1
#
_entry.id   AF-A0A2N6TGE3-F1
#
_cell.length_a   1.000
_cell.length_b   1.000
_cell.length_c   1.000
_cell.angle_alpha   90.00
_cell.angle_beta   90.00
_cell.angle_gamma   90.00
#
_symmetry.space_group_name_H-M   'P 1'
#
loop_
_entity.id
_entity.type
_entity.pdbx_description
1 polymer ?
#
loop_
_entity_poly.entity_id
_entity_poly.type
_entity_poly.pdbx_seq_one_letter_code
_entity_poly.pdbx_strand_id
1 'polypeptide(L)'
;MAFSAIVALMGVWFAAMASPGPDVVQIIRLGARSTRAAVWAAIGSTTGLMMWTVASLAGLTALISAHPEILVALQVAGGSYLLWMAFSAISGGIKERRAPATMNPQPRGFTPDGIIRLGTAYRMGLVSDLSNPKVLIFFGAIFANFIDPDMGLSANATVGSVLVIESLIIFVGVALCTRAVSKWMAKNSASVDIFSGVVFALLGVIILVEGLLSAAAGYAGQHARSLN
;
A
#
# COMPACT_ATOMS: atom_id res chain seq x y z
N MET A 1 10.90 -13.44 -22.75
CA MET A 1 9.44 -13.22 -22.84
C MET A 1 9.10 -12.57 -24.16
N ALA A 2 7.95 -12.94 -24.75
CA ALA A 2 7.44 -12.24 -25.93
C ALA A 2 6.97 -10.82 -25.57
N PHE A 3 7.09 -9.88 -26.50
CA PHE A 3 6.67 -8.48 -26.31
C PHE A 3 5.18 -8.37 -25.94
N SER A 4 4.31 -9.18 -26.57
CA SER A 4 2.88 -9.24 -26.26
C SER A 4 2.58 -9.62 -24.80
N ALA A 5 3.39 -10.51 -24.21
CA ALA A 5 3.26 -10.89 -22.81
C ALA A 5 3.62 -9.74 -21.86
N ILE A 6 4.62 -8.92 -22.22
CA ILE A 6 4.99 -7.72 -21.44
C ILE A 6 3.86 -6.69 -21.49
N VAL A 7 3.28 -6.44 -22.66
CA VAL A 7 2.15 -5.51 -22.80
C VAL A 7 0.93 -5.98 -22.02
N ALA A 8 0.62 -7.28 -22.06
CA ALA A 8 -0.46 -7.86 -21.28
C ALA A 8 -0.19 -7.77 -19.77
N LEU A 9 1.04 -8.03 -19.32
CA LEU A 9 1.47 -7.87 -17.93
C LEU A 9 1.27 -6.43 -17.45
N MET A 10 1.71 -5.44 -18.23
CA MET A 10 1.50 -4.02 -17.92
C MET A 10 0.01 -3.69 -17.81
N GLY A 11 -0.82 -4.16 -18.75
CA GLY A 11 -2.27 -3.94 -18.70
C GLY A 11 -2.93 -4.50 -17.43
N VAL A 12 -2.57 -5.73 -17.04
CA VAL A 12 -3.08 -6.36 -15.81
C VAL A 12 -2.56 -5.63 -14.57
N TRP A 13 -1.28 -5.25 -14.56
CA TRP A 13 -0.67 -4.55 -13.43
C TRP A 13 -1.24 -3.15 -13.24
N PHE A 14 -1.41 -2.40 -14.32
CA PHE A 14 -2.12 -1.14 -14.31
C PHE A 14 -3.52 -1.27 -13.72
N ALA A 15 -4.29 -2.28 -14.14
CA ALA A 15 -5.63 -2.52 -13.61
C ALA A 15 -5.60 -2.85 -12.10
N ALA A 16 -4.62 -3.63 -11.64
CA ALA A 16 -4.42 -3.93 -10.23
C ALA A 16 -4.11 -2.66 -9.43
N MET A 17 -3.28 -1.76 -9.98
CA MET A 17 -2.91 -0.49 -9.37
C MET A 17 -4.00 0.58 -9.43
N ALA A 18 -4.89 0.51 -10.42
CA ALA A 18 -6.01 1.44 -10.57
C ALA A 18 -7.05 1.27 -9.45
N SER A 19 -7.08 0.10 -8.80
CA SER A 19 -7.85 -0.08 -7.56
C SER A 19 -7.29 0.84 -6.47
N PRO A 20 -8.12 1.70 -5.84
CA PRO A 20 -7.66 2.57 -4.76
C PRO A 20 -7.09 1.74 -3.60
N GLY A 21 -5.77 1.75 -3.47
CA GLY A 21 -5.04 1.12 -2.37
C GLY A 21 -4.66 2.13 -1.28
N PRO A 22 -4.14 1.65 -0.14
CA PRO A 22 -3.66 2.53 0.92
C PRO A 22 -2.53 3.46 0.44
N ASP A 23 -1.72 3.03 -0.53
CA ASP A 23 -0.57 3.79 -1.03
C ASP A 23 -1.00 5.07 -1.76
N VAL A 24 -1.96 4.95 -2.68
CA VAL A 24 -2.55 6.11 -3.37
C VAL A 24 -3.20 7.07 -2.38
N VAL A 25 -3.94 6.54 -1.41
CA VAL A 25 -4.57 7.35 -0.36
C VAL A 25 -3.51 8.09 0.47
N GLN A 26 -2.43 7.42 0.85
CA GLN A 26 -1.35 8.00 1.64
C GLN A 26 -0.57 9.07 0.85
N ILE A 27 -0.32 8.84 -0.44
CA ILE A 27 0.32 9.81 -1.35
C ILE A 27 -0.56 11.06 -1.49
N ILE A 28 -1.86 10.90 -1.75
CA ILE A 28 -2.82 12.01 -1.87
C ILE A 28 -2.89 12.80 -0.57
N ARG A 29 -2.98 12.10 0.57
CA ARG A 29 -3.03 12.69 1.90
C ARG A 29 -1.82 13.58 2.18
N LEU A 30 -0.61 13.09 1.88
CA LEU A 30 0.62 13.90 2.03
C LEU A 30 0.68 15.02 0.99
N GLY A 31 0.22 14.76 -0.22
CA GLY A 31 0.19 15.71 -1.32
C GLY A 31 -0.77 16.88 -1.11
N ALA A 32 -1.74 16.74 -0.22
CA ALA A 32 -2.62 17.83 0.20
C ALA A 32 -1.87 19.00 0.84
N ARG A 33 -0.73 18.71 1.47
CA ARG A 33 0.10 19.69 2.19
C ARG A 33 1.46 19.91 1.52
N SER A 34 2.02 18.86 0.90
CA SER A 34 3.33 18.94 0.25
C SER A 34 3.45 17.91 -0.86
N THR A 35 3.45 18.37 -2.12
CA THR A 35 3.78 17.55 -3.30
C THR A 35 5.14 16.87 -3.12
N ARG A 36 6.14 17.57 -2.54
CA ARG A 36 7.46 16.98 -2.30
C ARG A 36 7.37 15.80 -1.34
N ALA A 37 6.60 15.93 -0.25
CA ALA A 37 6.38 14.81 0.65
C ALA A 37 5.65 13.65 -0.02
N ALA A 38 4.65 13.93 -0.86
CA ALA A 38 3.95 12.91 -1.64
C ALA A 38 4.88 12.13 -2.57
N VAL A 39 5.82 12.81 -3.24
CA VAL A 39 6.83 12.15 -4.09
C VAL A 39 7.74 11.24 -3.25
N TRP A 40 8.18 11.67 -2.07
CA TRP A 40 8.99 10.80 -1.20
C TRP A 40 8.21 9.60 -0.67
N ALA A 41 6.92 9.76 -0.38
CA ALA A 41 6.06 8.64 -0.04
C ALA A 41 5.87 7.68 -1.24
N ALA A 42 5.67 8.20 -2.45
CA ALA A 42 5.59 7.40 -3.67
C ALA A 42 6.86 6.56 -3.90
N ILE A 43 8.05 7.16 -3.69
CA ILE A 43 9.33 6.44 -3.75
C ILE A 43 9.38 5.36 -2.65
N GLY A 44 8.96 5.68 -1.43
CA GLY A 44 8.87 4.72 -0.33
C GLY A 44 7.96 3.53 -0.64
N SER A 45 6.76 3.77 -1.15
CA SER A 45 5.82 2.72 -1.56
C SER A 45 6.40 1.87 -2.68
N THR A 46 7.06 2.50 -3.67
CA THR A 46 7.74 1.77 -4.76
C THR A 46 8.85 0.88 -4.21
N THR A 47 9.60 1.31 -3.20
CA THR A 47 10.60 0.44 -2.55
C THR A 47 9.95 -0.75 -1.86
N GLY A 48 8.82 -0.56 -1.17
CA GLY A 48 8.06 -1.67 -0.56
C GLY A 48 7.62 -2.66 -1.61
N LEU A 49 7.10 -2.17 -2.74
CA LEU A 49 6.68 -3.01 -3.84
C LEU A 49 7.84 -3.76 -4.46
N MET A 50 9.00 -3.12 -4.61
CA MET A 50 10.22 -3.77 -5.08
C MET A 50 10.61 -4.92 -4.13
N MET A 51 10.49 -4.74 -2.82
CA MET A 51 10.72 -5.80 -1.84
C MET A 51 9.72 -6.95 -2.02
N TRP A 52 8.42 -6.65 -2.18
CA TRP A 52 7.41 -7.67 -2.45
C TRP A 52 7.67 -8.41 -3.76
N THR A 53 8.09 -7.69 -4.80
CA THR A 53 8.42 -8.24 -6.12
C THR A 53 9.59 -9.22 -6.01
N VAL A 54 10.68 -8.80 -5.39
CA VAL A 54 11.87 -9.64 -5.19
C VAL A 54 11.54 -10.85 -4.32
N ALA A 55 10.82 -10.66 -3.22
CA ALA A 55 10.42 -11.76 -2.34
C ALA A 55 9.50 -12.76 -3.07
N SER A 56 8.53 -12.26 -3.85
CA SER A 56 7.63 -13.11 -4.64
C SER A 56 8.41 -13.91 -5.68
N LEU A 57 9.30 -13.26 -6.45
CA LEU A 57 10.16 -13.92 -7.43
C LEU A 57 11.10 -14.95 -6.78
N ALA A 58 11.52 -14.72 -5.53
CA ALA A 58 12.30 -15.66 -4.74
C ALA A 58 11.46 -16.81 -4.13
N GLY A 59 10.15 -16.85 -4.38
CA GLY A 59 9.27 -17.96 -3.98
C GLY A 59 8.37 -17.67 -2.78
N LEU A 60 8.24 -16.42 -2.32
CA LEU A 60 7.36 -16.10 -1.19
C LEU A 60 5.90 -16.53 -1.43
N THR A 61 5.39 -16.41 -2.67
CA THR A 61 4.02 -16.84 -3.02
C THR A 61 3.84 -18.34 -2.90
N ALA A 62 4.84 -19.14 -3.29
CA ALA A 62 4.86 -20.57 -3.09
C ALA A 62 4.97 -20.93 -1.60
N LEU A 63 5.81 -20.21 -0.84
CA LEU A 63 5.94 -20.38 0.60
C LEU A 63 4.62 -20.11 1.33
N ILE A 64 3.91 -19.05 0.98
CA ILE A 64 2.58 -18.74 1.53
C ILE A 64 1.56 -19.82 1.18
N SER A 65 1.64 -20.39 -0.02
CA SER A 65 0.75 -21.49 -0.43
C SER A 65 0.99 -22.76 0.39
N ALA A 66 2.25 -23.02 0.77
CA ALA A 66 2.62 -24.13 1.66
C ALA A 66 2.32 -23.84 3.14
N HIS A 67 2.43 -22.57 3.55
CA HIS A 67 2.28 -22.08 4.92
C HIS A 67 1.28 -20.90 4.99
N PRO A 68 -0.04 -21.16 4.89
CA PRO A 68 -1.07 -20.11 4.88
C PRO A 68 -1.06 -19.20 6.11
N GLU A 69 -0.51 -19.66 7.23
CA GLU A 69 -0.30 -18.88 8.45
C GLU A 69 0.54 -17.61 8.23
N ILE A 70 1.43 -17.60 7.23
CA ILE A 70 2.23 -16.42 6.88
C ILE A 70 1.31 -15.31 6.36
N LEU A 71 0.35 -15.64 5.49
CA LEU A 71 -0.61 -14.68 4.97
C LEU A 71 -1.50 -14.14 6.08
N VAL A 72 -1.95 -15.01 7.01
CA VAL A 72 -2.72 -14.60 8.19
C VAL A 72 -1.93 -13.60 9.03
N ALA A 73 -0.67 -13.88 9.33
CA ALA A 73 0.19 -12.98 10.11
C ALA A 73 0.35 -11.62 9.42
N LEU A 74 0.57 -11.61 8.10
CA LEU A 74 0.66 -10.39 7.31
C LEU A 74 -0.65 -9.60 7.26
N GLN A 75 -1.79 -10.28 7.14
CA GLN A 75 -3.12 -9.67 7.18
C GLN A 75 -3.40 -9.04 8.54
N VAL A 76 -3.12 -9.75 9.64
CA VAL A 76 -3.32 -9.21 10.98
C VAL A 76 -2.41 -8.01 11.24
N ALA A 77 -1.12 -8.10 10.90
CA ALA A 77 -0.16 -7.02 11.09
C ALA A 77 -0.49 -5.79 10.21
N GLY A 78 -0.72 -6.01 8.91
CA GLY A 78 -1.04 -4.96 7.94
C GLY A 78 -2.37 -4.28 8.23
N GLY A 79 -3.42 -5.07 8.50
CA GLY A 79 -4.74 -4.55 8.90
C GLY A 79 -4.67 -3.69 10.16
N SER A 80 -3.93 -4.15 11.18
CA SER A 80 -3.72 -3.39 12.43
C SER A 80 -2.98 -2.07 12.17
N TYR A 81 -1.96 -2.07 11.31
CA TYR A 81 -1.25 -0.85 10.94
C TYR A 81 -2.17 0.14 10.20
N LEU A 82 -3.00 -0.33 9.28
CA LEU A 82 -3.98 0.50 8.57
C LEU A 82 -5.01 1.11 9.53
N LEU A 83 -5.49 0.37 10.53
CA LEU A 83 -6.35 0.92 11.58
C LEU A 83 -5.65 1.99 12.41
N TRP A 84 -4.36 1.82 12.70
CA TRP A 84 -3.57 2.84 13.37
C TRP A 84 -3.38 4.10 12.50
N MET A 85 -3.16 3.94 11.19
CA MET A 85 -3.13 5.06 10.23
C MET A 85 -4.48 5.76 10.14
N ALA A 86 -5.58 5.00 10.11
CA ALA A 86 -6.94 5.51 10.11
C ALA A 86 -7.21 6.41 11.32
N PHE A 87 -6.91 5.90 12.52
CA PHE A 87 -7.04 6.67 13.75
C PHE A 87 -6.20 7.95 13.71
N SER A 88 -4.95 7.85 13.25
CA SER A 88 -4.05 8.99 13.17
C SER A 88 -4.53 10.07 12.19
N ALA A 89 -5.09 9.68 11.05
CA ALA A 89 -5.61 10.60 10.03
C ALA A 89 -6.94 11.26 10.47
N ILE A 90 -7.90 10.47 10.97
CA ILE A 90 -9.19 10.99 11.46
C ILE A 90 -8.97 11.94 12.65
N SER A 91 -8.18 11.52 13.64
CA SER A 91 -7.90 12.35 14.81
C SER A 91 -7.17 13.65 14.45
N GLY A 92 -6.26 13.60 13.47
CA GLY A 92 -5.60 14.78 12.91
C GLY A 92 -6.58 15.76 12.27
N GLY A 93 -7.42 15.29 11.33
CA GLY A 93 -8.38 16.15 10.64
C GLY A 93 -9.48 16.70 11.57
N ILE A 94 -9.93 15.94 12.58
CA ILE A 94 -10.88 16.45 13.58
C ILE A 94 -10.25 17.57 14.42
N LYS A 95 -9.00 17.39 14.86
CA LYS A 95 -8.27 18.45 15.57
C LYS A 95 -8.08 19.69 14.71
N GLU A 96 -7.83 19.50 13.42
CA GLU A 96 -7.73 20.60 12.44
C GLU A 96 -9.00 21.41 12.30
N ARG A 97 -10.15 20.75 12.19
CA ARG A 97 -11.45 21.46 12.13
C ARG A 97 -11.82 22.18 13.43
N ARG A 98 -11.34 21.69 14.57
CA ARG A 98 -11.68 22.23 15.90
C ARG A 98 -10.74 23.34 16.37
N ALA A 99 -9.60 23.54 15.71
CA ALA A 99 -8.69 24.59 16.14
C ALA A 99 -9.22 25.98 15.77
N PRO A 100 -9.03 26.97 16.66
CA PRO A 100 -9.25 28.37 16.32
C PRO A 100 -8.47 28.75 15.07
N ALA A 101 -8.98 29.68 14.24
CA ALA A 101 -8.29 30.14 13.03
C ALA A 101 -6.88 30.74 13.30
N THR A 102 -6.56 31.02 14.56
CA THR A 102 -5.26 31.50 15.05
C THR A 102 -4.27 30.37 15.40
N MET A 103 -4.74 29.12 15.53
CA MET A 103 -3.93 27.93 15.73
C MET A 103 -3.97 27.09 14.47
N ASN A 104 -2.79 26.76 13.93
CA ASN A 104 -2.66 25.82 12.82
C ASN A 104 -2.30 24.45 13.43
N PRO A 105 -3.28 23.62 13.85
CA PRO A 105 -3.00 22.39 14.56
C PRO A 105 -2.24 21.43 13.64
N GLN A 106 -1.09 21.00 14.12
CA GLN A 106 -0.19 20.15 13.34
C GLN A 106 -0.73 18.73 13.26
N PRO A 107 -0.84 18.15 12.06
CA PRO A 107 -0.99 16.71 11.91
C PRO A 107 0.25 16.01 12.44
N ARG A 108 0.09 14.84 13.06
CA ARG A 108 1.21 14.03 13.55
C ARG A 108 2.23 13.79 12.42
N GLY A 109 3.49 14.15 12.67
CA GLY A 109 4.62 13.99 11.74
C GLY A 109 5.04 15.27 11.00
N PHE A 110 4.27 16.35 11.09
CA PHE A 110 4.63 17.67 10.56
C PHE A 110 5.30 18.53 11.63
N THR A 111 6.30 19.34 11.25
CA THR A 111 6.94 20.33 12.13
C THR A 111 5.97 21.48 12.46
N PRO A 112 6.33 22.34 13.42
CA PRO A 112 5.59 23.57 13.70
C PRO A 112 5.31 24.47 12.50
N ASP A 113 6.18 24.42 11.50
CA ASP A 113 6.05 25.18 10.25
C ASP A 113 5.19 24.45 9.20
N GLY A 114 4.57 23.31 9.55
CA GLY A 114 3.78 22.50 8.62
C GLY A 114 4.63 21.68 7.63
N ILE A 115 5.88 21.37 7.97
CA ILE A 115 6.81 20.63 7.10
C ILE A 115 6.98 19.20 7.61
N ILE A 116 6.69 18.19 6.80
CA ILE A 116 7.06 16.81 7.12
C ILE A 116 8.51 16.54 6.65
N ARG A 117 9.30 15.87 7.49
CA ARG A 117 10.65 15.41 7.08
C ARG A 117 10.52 14.40 5.95
N LEU A 118 11.31 14.56 4.89
CA LEU A 118 11.23 13.71 3.69
C LEU A 118 11.46 12.23 4.01
N GLY A 119 12.39 11.91 4.91
CA GLY A 119 12.60 10.54 5.38
C GLY A 119 11.40 9.96 6.14
N THR A 120 10.61 10.79 6.83
CA THR A 120 9.34 10.35 7.44
C THR A 120 8.31 10.06 6.36
N ALA A 121 8.16 10.93 5.35
CA ALA A 121 7.24 10.71 4.24
C ALA A 121 7.58 9.42 3.46
N TYR A 122 8.86 9.19 3.19
CA TYR A 122 9.36 7.92 2.62
C TYR A 122 8.97 6.71 3.46
N ARG A 123 9.25 6.74 4.77
CA ARG A 123 8.89 5.65 5.69
C ARG A 123 7.38 5.40 5.73
N MET A 124 6.56 6.46 5.68
CA MET A 124 5.11 6.30 5.64
C MET A 124 4.65 5.59 4.36
N GLY A 125 5.24 5.91 3.20
CA GLY A 125 4.95 5.19 1.96
C GLY A 125 5.41 3.73 2.00
N LEU A 126 6.65 3.49 2.44
CA LEU A 126 7.22 2.15 2.57
C LEU A 126 6.40 1.25 3.50
N VAL A 127 6.05 1.75 4.69
CA VAL A 127 5.30 0.94 5.67
C VAL A 127 3.85 0.78 5.24
N SER A 128 3.25 1.77 4.58
CA SER A 128 1.91 1.64 3.96
C SER A 128 1.88 0.47 2.98
N ASP A 129 2.85 0.40 2.06
CA ASP A 129 2.90 -0.61 1.01
C ASP A 129 3.19 -2.01 1.60
N LEU A 130 4.13 -2.10 2.55
CA LEU A 130 4.40 -3.36 3.26
C LEU A 130 3.23 -3.83 4.14
N SER A 131 2.33 -2.92 4.53
CA SER A 131 1.12 -3.26 5.30
C SER A 131 -0.06 -3.65 4.42
N ASN A 132 0.13 -3.67 3.10
CA ASN A 132 -0.90 -3.97 2.11
C ASN A 132 -0.71 -5.41 1.56
N PRO A 133 -1.17 -6.46 2.28
CA PRO A 133 -1.03 -7.85 1.81
C PRO A 133 -1.78 -8.13 0.51
N LYS A 134 -2.68 -7.22 0.07
CA LYS A 134 -3.36 -7.31 -1.23
C LYS A 134 -2.36 -7.42 -2.39
N VAL A 135 -1.18 -6.80 -2.24
CA VAL A 135 -0.09 -6.88 -3.23
C VAL A 135 0.31 -8.34 -3.50
N LEU A 136 0.37 -9.18 -2.46
CA LEU A 136 0.71 -10.60 -2.60
C LEU A 136 -0.35 -11.41 -3.36
N ILE A 137 -1.63 -11.08 -3.18
CA ILE A 137 -2.72 -11.73 -3.90
C ILE A 137 -2.60 -11.46 -5.41
N PHE A 138 -2.29 -10.23 -5.79
CA PHE A 138 -2.05 -9.89 -7.19
C PHE A 138 -0.79 -10.56 -7.74
N PHE A 139 0.28 -10.69 -6.95
CA PHE A 139 1.45 -11.45 -7.36
C PHE A 139 1.11 -12.92 -7.63
N GLY A 140 0.24 -13.56 -6.84
CA GLY A 140 -0.23 -14.92 -7.13
C GLY A 140 -0.86 -15.04 -8.53
N ALA A 141 -1.75 -14.10 -8.89
CA ALA A 141 -2.40 -14.08 -10.21
C ALA A 141 -1.41 -13.79 -11.36
N ILE A 142 -0.49 -12.85 -11.16
CA ILE A 142 0.55 -12.53 -12.15
C ILE A 142 1.47 -13.72 -12.36
N PHE A 143 1.87 -14.38 -11.27
CA PHE A 143 2.82 -15.47 -11.35
C PHE A 143 2.19 -16.65 -12.10
N ALA A 144 0.96 -17.02 -11.77
CA ALA A 144 0.24 -18.09 -12.46
C ALA A 144 0.09 -17.88 -13.98
N ASN A 145 0.04 -16.63 -14.46
CA ASN A 145 -0.25 -16.31 -15.86
C ASN A 145 0.95 -15.79 -16.66
N PHE A 146 1.97 -15.27 -15.99
CA PHE A 146 3.07 -14.55 -16.64
C PHE A 146 4.46 -14.98 -16.18
N ILE A 147 4.58 -15.78 -15.11
CA ILE A 147 5.87 -16.23 -14.57
C ILE A 147 5.94 -17.76 -14.58
N ASP A 148 6.97 -18.28 -15.23
CA ASP A 148 7.32 -19.69 -15.21
C ASP A 148 8.40 -19.88 -14.13
N PRO A 149 8.27 -20.85 -13.20
CA PRO A 149 9.28 -21.11 -12.17
C PRO A 149 10.70 -21.32 -12.71
N ASP A 150 10.83 -21.81 -13.95
CA ASP A 150 12.12 -22.11 -14.58
C ASP A 150 12.67 -20.92 -15.41
N MET A 151 12.09 -19.73 -15.24
CA MET A 151 12.58 -18.51 -15.89
C MET A 151 14.02 -18.16 -15.45
N GLY A 152 14.87 -17.91 -16.44
CA GLY A 152 16.22 -17.39 -16.20
C GLY A 152 16.21 -16.01 -15.53
N LEU A 153 17.32 -15.68 -14.84
CA LEU A 153 17.46 -14.43 -14.06
C LEU A 153 17.15 -13.16 -14.86
N SER A 154 17.47 -13.13 -16.15
CA SER A 154 17.19 -12.00 -17.04
C SER A 154 15.69 -11.79 -17.27
N ALA A 155 14.90 -12.87 -17.37
CA ALA A 155 13.45 -12.78 -17.50
C ALA A 155 12.81 -12.29 -16.20
N ASN A 156 13.25 -12.82 -15.04
CA ASN A 156 12.81 -12.35 -13.73
C ASN A 156 13.14 -10.88 -13.49
N ALA A 157 14.34 -10.44 -13.87
CA ALA A 157 14.73 -9.04 -13.79
C ALA A 157 13.88 -8.15 -14.70
N THR A 158 13.50 -8.64 -15.90
CA THR A 158 12.63 -7.91 -16.83
C THR A 158 11.24 -7.72 -16.24
N VAL A 159 10.61 -8.79 -15.75
CA VAL A 159 9.29 -8.73 -15.10
C VAL A 159 9.33 -7.80 -13.90
N GLY A 160 10.29 -7.99 -13.00
CA GLY A 160 10.42 -7.15 -11.81
C GLY A 160 10.63 -5.68 -12.15
N SER A 161 11.45 -5.38 -13.16
CA SER A 161 11.68 -4.01 -13.60
C SER A 161 10.43 -3.37 -14.19
N VAL A 162 9.67 -4.10 -15.00
CA VAL A 162 8.40 -3.59 -15.58
C VAL A 162 7.42 -3.22 -14.46
N LEU A 163 7.19 -4.12 -13.50
CA LEU A 163 6.25 -3.87 -12.40
C LEU A 163 6.70 -2.68 -11.54
N VAL A 164 7.97 -2.62 -11.17
CA VAL A 164 8.51 -1.54 -10.31
C VAL A 164 8.52 -0.20 -11.03
N ILE A 165 8.94 -0.14 -12.29
CA ILE A 165 8.99 1.11 -13.06
C ILE A 165 7.58 1.63 -13.33
N GLU A 166 6.66 0.76 -13.73
CA GLU A 166 5.25 1.13 -13.94
C GLU A 166 4.64 1.71 -12.67
N SER A 167 4.85 1.05 -11.52
CA SER A 167 4.36 1.54 -10.24
C SER A 167 5.00 2.85 -9.82
N LEU A 168 6.30 3.03 -10.06
CA LEU A 168 6.97 4.29 -9.80
C LEU A 168 6.35 5.43 -10.61
N ILE A 169 6.13 5.20 -11.91
CA ILE A 169 5.51 6.18 -12.81
C ILE A 169 4.11 6.55 -12.31
N ILE A 170 3.29 5.56 -11.94
CA ILE A 170 1.92 5.78 -11.46
C ILE A 170 1.93 6.55 -10.13
N PHE A 171 2.69 6.09 -9.14
CA PHE A 171 2.71 6.71 -7.81
C PHE A 171 3.31 8.11 -7.82
N VAL A 172 4.41 8.33 -8.55
CA VAL A 172 4.99 9.66 -8.72
C VAL A 172 4.05 10.54 -9.56
N GLY A 173 3.40 9.99 -10.58
CA GLY A 173 2.36 10.68 -11.36
C GLY A 173 1.24 11.20 -10.47
N VAL A 174 0.66 10.35 -9.62
CA VAL A 174 -0.36 10.73 -8.63
C VAL A 174 0.18 11.82 -7.69
N ALA A 175 1.40 11.66 -7.18
CA ALA A 175 2.02 12.65 -6.30
C ALA A 175 2.17 14.02 -7.00
N LEU A 176 2.56 14.05 -8.27
CA LEU A 176 2.69 15.28 -9.05
C LEU A 176 1.32 15.89 -9.38
N CYS A 177 0.29 15.08 -9.62
CA CYS A 177 -1.08 15.55 -9.82
C CYS A 177 -1.61 16.31 -8.60
N THR A 178 -1.18 15.98 -7.38
CA THR A 178 -1.58 16.76 -6.19
C THR A 178 -1.12 18.21 -6.25
N ARG A 179 -0.06 18.52 -7.02
CA ARG A 179 0.39 19.90 -7.24
C ARG A 179 -0.66 20.73 -7.95
N ALA A 180 -1.32 20.16 -8.96
CA ALA A 180 -2.32 20.86 -9.77
C ALA A 180 -3.54 21.28 -8.93
N VAL A 181 -3.92 20.46 -7.96
CA VAL A 181 -5.05 20.71 -7.04
C VAL A 181 -4.61 21.17 -5.65
N SER A 182 -3.32 21.50 -5.47
CA SER A 182 -2.70 21.75 -4.16
C SER A 182 -3.39 22.82 -3.34
N LYS A 183 -3.83 23.94 -3.95
CA LYS A 183 -4.57 25.01 -3.25
C LYS A 183 -5.90 24.52 -2.69
N TRP A 184 -6.64 23.73 -3.48
CA TRP A 184 -7.91 23.16 -3.04
C TRP A 184 -7.69 22.10 -1.96
N MET A 185 -6.71 21.22 -2.15
CA MET A 185 -6.39 20.17 -1.17
C MET A 185 -5.88 20.76 0.14
N ALA A 186 -5.05 21.80 0.11
CA ALA A 186 -4.55 22.48 1.30
C ALA A 186 -5.69 23.18 2.08
N LYS A 187 -6.65 23.81 1.37
CA LYS A 187 -7.84 24.39 2.00
C LYS A 187 -8.75 23.33 2.64
N ASN A 188 -8.77 22.12 2.08
CA ASN A 188 -9.61 21.01 2.53
C ASN A 188 -8.81 19.89 3.21
N SER A 189 -7.61 20.19 3.72
CA SER A 189 -6.65 19.23 4.28
C SER A 189 -7.28 18.34 5.34
N ALA A 190 -8.09 18.93 6.22
CA ALA A 190 -8.81 18.20 7.27
C ALA A 190 -9.83 17.20 6.71
N SER A 191 -10.54 17.57 5.64
CA SER A 191 -11.48 16.68 4.95
C SER A 191 -10.74 15.55 4.22
N VAL A 192 -9.60 15.86 3.60
CA VAL A 192 -8.73 14.86 2.97
C VAL A 192 -8.18 13.88 4.00
N ASP A 193 -7.72 14.36 5.16
CA ASP A 193 -7.23 13.52 6.26
C ASP A 193 -8.34 12.61 6.82
N ILE A 194 -9.54 13.15 7.09
CA ILE A 194 -10.67 12.33 7.58
C ILE A 194 -11.10 11.30 6.54
N PHE A 195 -11.25 11.69 5.27
CA PHE A 195 -11.62 10.77 4.20
C PHE A 195 -10.58 9.66 4.04
N SER A 196 -9.29 10.03 3.99
CA SER A 196 -8.19 9.06 3.93
C SER A 196 -8.23 8.10 5.11
N GLY A 197 -8.51 8.62 6.31
CA GLY A 197 -8.64 7.80 7.50
C GLY A 197 -9.84 6.86 7.47
N VAL A 198 -10.97 7.26 6.91
CA VAL A 198 -12.12 6.35 6.68
C VAL A 198 -11.74 5.25 5.70
N VAL A 199 -11.04 5.57 4.60
CA VAL A 199 -10.58 4.57 3.64
C VAL A 199 -9.59 3.60 4.29
N PHE A 200 -8.61 4.09 5.06
CA PHE A 200 -7.71 3.23 5.83
C PHE A 200 -8.45 2.35 6.85
N ALA A 201 -9.49 2.86 7.50
CA ALA A 201 -10.29 2.07 8.44
C ALA A 201 -11.00 0.92 7.71
N LEU A 202 -11.65 1.23 6.58
CA LEU A 202 -12.34 0.22 5.76
C LEU A 202 -11.37 -0.86 5.27
N LEU A 203 -10.25 -0.47 4.67
CA LEU A 203 -9.23 -1.40 4.20
C LEU A 203 -8.64 -2.22 5.35
N GLY A 204 -8.32 -1.58 6.48
CA GLY A 204 -7.78 -2.23 7.67
C GLY A 204 -8.73 -3.26 8.28
N VAL A 205 -10.03 -2.92 8.40
CA VAL A 205 -11.05 -3.86 8.87
C VAL A 205 -11.20 -5.04 7.92
N ILE A 206 -11.30 -4.79 6.60
CA ILE A 206 -11.45 -5.86 5.60
C ILE A 206 -10.28 -6.84 5.71
N ILE A 207 -9.04 -6.33 5.67
CA ILE A 207 -7.82 -7.15 5.72
C ILE A 207 -7.74 -7.92 7.06
N LEU A 208 -8.07 -7.27 8.18
CA LEU A 208 -8.02 -7.90 9.49
C LEU A 208 -9.07 -9.03 9.62
N VAL A 209 -10.29 -8.79 9.14
CA VAL A 209 -11.37 -9.79 9.15
C VAL A 209 -11.00 -10.99 8.27
N GLU A 210 -10.47 -10.75 7.07
CA GLU A 210 -9.98 -11.83 6.19
C GLU A 210 -8.92 -12.70 6.90
N GLY A 211 -7.96 -12.07 7.59
CA GLY A 211 -6.95 -12.78 8.36
C GLY A 211 -7.53 -13.62 9.49
N LEU A 212 -8.46 -13.06 10.27
CA LEU A 212 -9.10 -13.76 11.38
C LEU A 212 -9.97 -14.94 10.91
N LEU A 213 -10.72 -14.77 9.82
CA LEU A 213 -11.52 -15.84 9.22
C LEU A 213 -10.62 -16.96 8.68
N SER A 214 -9.53 -16.60 8.01
CA SER A 214 -8.55 -17.56 7.49
C SER A 214 -7.89 -18.35 8.62
N ALA A 215 -7.56 -17.70 9.74
CA ALA A 215 -7.04 -18.36 10.93
C ALA A 215 -8.04 -19.36 11.52
N ALA A 216 -9.30 -18.94 11.70
CA ALA A 216 -10.35 -19.79 12.25
C ALA A 216 -10.61 -21.04 11.38
N ALA A 217 -10.63 -20.87 10.05
CA ALA A 217 -10.76 -21.98 9.11
C ALA A 217 -9.59 -22.97 9.18
N GLY A 218 -8.36 -22.47 9.31
CA GLY A 218 -7.16 -23.28 9.51
C GLY A 218 -7.22 -24.14 10.78
N TYR A 219 -7.65 -23.54 11.90
CA TYR A 219 -7.83 -24.27 13.17
C TYR A 219 -8.90 -25.36 13.07
N ALA A 220 -10.04 -25.08 12.43
CA ALA A 220 -11.11 -26.06 12.24
C ALA A 220 -10.67 -27.26 11.39
N GLY A 221 -9.90 -27.01 10.32
CA GLY A 221 -9.39 -28.06 9.44
C GLY A 221 -8.34 -28.96 10.10
N GLN A 222 -7.47 -28.40 10.94
CA GLN A 222 -6.49 -29.19 11.71
C GLN A 222 -7.15 -30.06 12.78
N HIS A 223 -8.17 -29.53 13.47
CA HIS A 223 -8.90 -30.28 14.49
C HIS A 223 -9.68 -31.46 13.88
N ALA A 224 -10.32 -31.27 12.73
CA ALA A 224 -11.01 -32.34 12.01
C ALA A 224 -10.07 -33.46 11.52
N ARG A 225 -8.81 -33.14 11.14
CA ARG A 225 -7.81 -34.15 10.76
C ARG A 225 -7.23 -34.92 11.96
N SER A 226 -7.26 -34.35 13.16
CA SER A 226 -6.76 -35.02 14.37
C SER A 226 -7.75 -36.05 14.95
N LEU A 227 -8.99 -36.07 14.45
CA LEU A 227 -10.06 -36.96 14.88
C LEU A 227 -10.31 -38.14 13.92
N ASN A 228 -9.61 -38.19 12.78
CA ASN A 228 -9.64 -39.28 11.80
C ASN A 228 -8.28 -39.98 11.75
#